data_AF-A0A9P7I3S3-F1
#
_entry.id   AF-A0A9P7I3S3-F1
#
_cell.length_a   1.000
_cell.length_b   1.000
_cell.length_c   1.000
_cell.angle_alpha   90.00
_cell.angle_beta   90.00
_cell.angle_gamma   90.00
#
_symmetry.space_group_name_H-M   'P 1'
#
loop_
_entity.id
_entity.type
_entity.pdbx_description
1 polymer ?
#
loop_
_entity_poly.entity_id
_entity_poly.type
_entity_poly.pdbx_seq_one_letter_code
_entity_poly.pdbx_strand_id
1 'polypeptide(L)'
;MRRRLWHFIVVLDIRGSEDRGSDATLTRSGFDTAEPTPIDDDDFGPDSIGPLIPKTTPAENVVCLCTAMCSGIFGFISHPHYSPRGEPEHFLYTEEELISHIRQLETSFIHTAKSSHLPSIYASEIARIVILKLWLNIQYPFTGGPAPDRPRVSKETMLRTAISIIELRERMTKNQWEDRFAWWTDTYVQWHPLAVALAELCVQTEGELVDKAWVVVERTFPSSREHIADTAKGSLWRPIKKLLRKARAARTEALLKRMDFSSSMNLDPARSFIPPAMNNMAQPLQYGTNQQMNIPSSGPGLASQYDTSSMDPSILFDPPETLNLDFGMGLEQGVPMEWTYWTEFFNDTQIETSPGSGTGEST
;
A
#
# COMPACT_ATOMS: atom_id res chain seq x y z
N MET A 1 -9.19 -28.70 -15.99
CA MET A 1 -8.68 -27.66 -16.92
C MET A 1 -9.65 -26.54 -17.28
N ARG A 2 -10.81 -26.80 -17.91
CA ARG A 2 -11.73 -25.72 -18.38
C ARG A 2 -12.05 -24.66 -17.33
N ARG A 3 -12.37 -25.06 -16.08
CA ARG A 3 -12.65 -24.12 -14.97
C ARG A 3 -11.45 -23.21 -14.68
N ARG A 4 -10.24 -23.76 -14.61
CA ARG A 4 -9.02 -22.98 -14.35
C ARG A 4 -8.79 -21.95 -15.46
N LEU A 5 -8.90 -22.35 -16.72
CA LEU A 5 -8.76 -21.44 -17.86
C LEU A 5 -9.80 -20.31 -17.81
N TRP A 6 -11.07 -20.64 -17.58
CA TRP A 6 -12.13 -19.65 -17.49
C TRP A 6 -11.85 -18.60 -16.40
N HIS A 7 -11.47 -19.05 -15.20
CA HIS A 7 -11.15 -18.14 -14.11
C HIS A 7 -9.90 -17.31 -14.40
N PHE A 8 -8.92 -17.81 -15.14
CA PHE A 8 -7.82 -16.96 -15.64
C PHE A 8 -8.29 -15.87 -16.60
N ILE A 9 -9.30 -16.13 -17.45
CA ILE A 9 -9.90 -15.10 -18.32
C ILE A 9 -10.58 -14.03 -17.48
N VAL A 10 -11.40 -14.43 -16.49
CA VAL A 10 -12.04 -13.49 -15.56
C VAL A 10 -11.01 -12.65 -14.82
N VAL A 11 -9.94 -13.29 -14.35
CA VAL A 11 -8.82 -12.62 -13.67
C VAL A 11 -8.18 -11.55 -14.56
N LEU A 12 -7.95 -11.85 -15.84
CA LEU A 12 -7.34 -10.90 -16.78
C LEU A 12 -8.27 -9.74 -17.12
N ASP A 13 -9.57 -9.98 -17.28
CA ASP A 13 -10.56 -8.92 -17.53
C ASP A 13 -10.63 -7.96 -16.33
N ILE A 14 -10.78 -8.49 -15.11
CA ILE A 14 -10.81 -7.68 -13.87
C ILE A 14 -9.52 -6.87 -13.71
N ARG A 15 -8.35 -7.46 -13.95
CA ARG A 15 -7.07 -6.74 -13.88
C ARG A 15 -6.97 -5.66 -14.94
N GLY A 16 -7.28 -5.99 -16.19
CA GLY A 16 -7.17 -5.05 -17.31
C GLY A 16 -8.07 -3.83 -17.11
N SER A 17 -9.23 -4.03 -16.49
CA SER A 17 -10.16 -2.97 -16.10
C SER A 17 -9.65 -2.15 -14.93
N GLU A 18 -9.09 -2.78 -13.89
CA GLU A 18 -8.43 -2.08 -12.79
C GLU A 18 -7.27 -1.20 -13.28
N ASP A 19 -6.40 -1.73 -14.14
CA ASP A 19 -5.22 -1.02 -14.66
C ASP A 19 -5.59 0.25 -15.45
N ARG A 20 -6.79 0.26 -16.05
CA ARG A 20 -7.30 1.38 -16.86
C ARG A 20 -8.31 2.26 -16.13
N GLY A 21 -8.73 1.86 -14.93
CA GLY A 21 -9.82 2.52 -14.23
C GLY A 21 -11.15 2.45 -14.99
N SER A 22 -11.37 1.36 -15.73
CA SER A 22 -12.62 1.09 -16.47
C SER A 22 -13.41 -0.03 -15.80
N ASP A 23 -14.64 -0.25 -16.25
CA ASP A 23 -15.46 -1.39 -15.80
C ASP A 23 -14.96 -2.70 -16.41
N ALA A 24 -15.24 -3.83 -15.76
CA ALA A 24 -14.94 -5.16 -16.31
C ALA A 24 -16.00 -5.58 -17.31
N THR A 25 -15.58 -6.31 -18.36
CA THR A 25 -16.49 -6.80 -19.38
C THR A 25 -17.33 -7.96 -18.84
N LEU A 26 -16.72 -8.79 -17.99
CA LEU A 26 -17.29 -10.00 -17.43
C LEU A 26 -17.90 -9.70 -16.07
N THR A 27 -19.23 -9.59 -16.04
CA THR A 27 -19.98 -9.51 -14.79
C THR A 27 -20.08 -10.89 -14.14
N ARG A 28 -20.19 -10.93 -12.79
CA ARG A 28 -20.34 -12.20 -12.07
C ARG A 28 -21.60 -12.98 -12.48
N SER A 29 -22.67 -12.28 -12.85
CA SER A 29 -23.92 -12.89 -13.35
C SER A 29 -23.82 -13.38 -14.80
N GLY A 30 -22.75 -13.03 -15.52
CA GLY A 30 -22.56 -13.37 -16.94
C GLY A 30 -22.07 -14.80 -17.19
N PHE A 31 -21.78 -15.60 -16.15
CA PHE A 31 -21.30 -16.98 -16.30
C PHE A 31 -21.68 -17.88 -15.13
N ASP A 32 -21.78 -19.19 -15.39
CA ASP A 32 -22.14 -20.24 -14.43
C ASP A 32 -20.96 -21.15 -14.03
N THR A 33 -19.75 -20.81 -14.50
CA THR A 33 -18.56 -21.63 -14.27
C THR A 33 -18.17 -21.65 -12.79
N ALA A 34 -18.28 -22.82 -12.18
CA ALA A 34 -17.87 -23.05 -10.79
C ALA A 34 -16.39 -22.73 -10.55
N GLU A 35 -16.06 -22.41 -9.31
CA GLU A 35 -14.68 -22.18 -8.85
C GLU A 35 -13.77 -23.38 -9.17
N PRO A 36 -12.46 -23.16 -9.40
CA PRO A 36 -11.54 -24.26 -9.64
C PRO A 36 -11.47 -25.20 -8.42
N THR A 37 -11.32 -26.49 -8.66
CA THR A 37 -11.14 -27.48 -7.59
C THR A 37 -9.68 -27.42 -7.09
N PRO A 38 -9.41 -27.43 -5.77
CA PRO A 38 -8.06 -27.60 -5.23
C PRO A 38 -7.58 -29.02 -5.52
N ILE A 39 -6.69 -29.19 -6.50
CA ILE A 39 -6.20 -30.50 -6.95
C ILE A 39 -4.89 -30.31 -7.69
N ASP A 40 -3.95 -31.26 -7.56
CA ASP A 40 -2.68 -31.24 -8.30
C ASP A 40 -2.89 -31.74 -9.73
N ASP A 41 -1.92 -31.47 -10.61
CA ASP A 41 -2.09 -31.78 -12.04
C ASP A 41 -1.98 -33.27 -12.33
N ASP A 42 -1.22 -34.00 -11.52
CA ASP A 42 -1.06 -35.45 -11.63
C ASP A 42 -2.28 -36.24 -11.13
N ASP A 43 -3.15 -35.60 -10.34
CA ASP A 43 -4.32 -36.24 -9.72
C ASP A 43 -5.55 -36.30 -10.66
N PHE A 44 -5.47 -35.69 -11.85
CA PHE A 44 -6.54 -35.78 -12.85
C PHE A 44 -6.05 -35.69 -14.30
N GLY A 45 -6.76 -36.33 -15.22
CA GLY A 45 -6.41 -36.37 -16.65
C GLY A 45 -7.61 -36.73 -17.53
N PRO A 46 -7.37 -36.93 -18.84
CA PRO A 46 -8.42 -37.30 -19.80
C PRO A 46 -9.15 -38.60 -19.44
N ASP A 47 -8.45 -39.53 -18.79
CA ASP A 47 -8.96 -40.85 -18.41
C ASP A 47 -9.50 -40.92 -16.98
N SER A 48 -9.54 -39.80 -16.25
CA SER A 48 -10.08 -39.77 -14.89
C SER A 48 -11.58 -40.07 -14.88
N ILE A 49 -11.98 -41.02 -14.02
CA ILE A 49 -13.37 -41.45 -13.87
C ILE A 49 -13.93 -40.88 -12.56
N GLY A 50 -15.16 -40.34 -12.63
CA GLY A 50 -15.88 -39.89 -11.44
C GLY A 50 -15.59 -38.43 -11.04
N PRO A 51 -16.11 -37.99 -9.89
CA PRO A 51 -15.92 -36.62 -9.42
C PRO A 51 -14.47 -36.41 -8.97
N LEU A 52 -13.92 -35.23 -9.26
CA LEU A 52 -12.61 -34.81 -8.76
C LEU A 52 -12.64 -34.67 -7.23
N ILE A 53 -11.61 -35.17 -6.56
CA ILE A 53 -11.49 -35.12 -5.10
C ILE A 53 -10.64 -33.90 -4.71
N PRO A 54 -11.19 -32.94 -3.95
CA PRO A 54 -10.42 -31.79 -3.49
C PRO A 54 -9.32 -32.19 -2.49
N LYS A 55 -8.13 -31.63 -2.65
CA LYS A 55 -7.02 -31.75 -1.70
C LYS A 55 -7.26 -30.86 -0.48
N THR A 56 -6.93 -31.38 0.71
CA THR A 56 -7.06 -30.64 1.99
C THR A 56 -5.83 -29.80 2.34
N THR A 57 -4.73 -30.01 1.63
CA THR A 57 -3.50 -29.21 1.74
C THR A 57 -3.41 -28.30 0.51
N PRO A 58 -2.61 -27.21 0.55
CA PRO A 58 -2.42 -26.36 -0.62
C PRO A 58 -2.03 -27.20 -1.83
N ALA A 59 -2.90 -27.19 -2.83
CA ALA A 59 -2.67 -27.85 -4.11
C ALA A 59 -1.76 -27.01 -5.00
N GLU A 60 -1.21 -27.61 -6.05
CA GLU A 60 -0.36 -26.91 -7.01
C GLU A 60 -1.07 -25.70 -7.65
N ASN A 61 -2.38 -25.81 -7.88
CA ASN A 61 -3.20 -24.74 -8.45
C ASN A 61 -3.67 -23.67 -7.44
N VAL A 62 -3.08 -23.60 -6.24
CA VAL A 62 -3.48 -22.64 -5.18
C VAL A 62 -3.43 -21.18 -5.63
N VAL A 63 -2.48 -20.80 -6.49
CA VAL A 63 -2.40 -19.43 -7.03
C VAL A 63 -3.62 -19.13 -7.90
N CYS A 64 -4.06 -20.08 -8.73
CA CYS A 64 -5.27 -19.94 -9.55
C CYS A 64 -6.52 -19.77 -8.68
N LEU A 65 -6.65 -20.56 -7.61
CA LEU A 65 -7.75 -20.44 -6.64
C LEU A 65 -7.76 -19.06 -5.97
N CYS A 66 -6.60 -18.60 -5.52
CA CYS A 66 -6.44 -17.31 -4.86
C CYS A 66 -6.85 -16.17 -5.80
N THR A 67 -6.31 -16.15 -7.01
CA THR A 67 -6.64 -15.10 -7.98
C THR A 67 -8.09 -15.13 -8.42
N ALA A 68 -8.70 -16.32 -8.57
CA ALA A 68 -10.11 -16.46 -8.91
C ALA A 68 -11.01 -15.86 -7.81
N MET A 69 -10.75 -16.22 -6.55
CA MET A 69 -11.49 -15.68 -5.40
C MET A 69 -11.32 -14.16 -5.29
N CYS A 70 -10.08 -13.66 -5.39
CA CYS A 70 -9.80 -12.23 -5.34
C CYS A 70 -10.51 -11.47 -6.46
N SER A 71 -10.46 -11.96 -7.70
CA SER A 71 -11.13 -11.33 -8.84
C SER A 71 -12.66 -11.40 -8.73
N GLY A 72 -13.22 -12.45 -8.11
CA GLY A 72 -14.63 -12.48 -7.75
C GLY A 72 -15.00 -11.34 -6.80
N ILE A 73 -14.22 -11.13 -5.74
CA ILE A 73 -14.41 -10.04 -4.77
C ILE A 73 -14.30 -8.67 -5.46
N PHE A 74 -13.25 -8.42 -6.24
CA PHE A 74 -13.12 -7.16 -6.99
C PHE A 74 -14.24 -6.98 -8.01
N GLY A 75 -14.70 -8.05 -8.66
CA GLY A 75 -15.86 -8.00 -9.56
C GLY A 75 -17.11 -7.49 -8.84
N PHE A 76 -17.36 -7.91 -7.60
CA PHE A 76 -18.48 -7.37 -6.80
C PHE A 76 -18.25 -5.91 -6.39
N ILE A 77 -17.04 -5.53 -6.04
CA ILE A 77 -16.72 -4.17 -5.56
C ILE A 77 -16.65 -3.14 -6.69
N SER A 78 -16.35 -3.57 -7.91
CA SER A 78 -16.23 -2.69 -9.06
C SER A 78 -17.55 -2.49 -9.82
N HIS A 79 -18.55 -3.38 -9.69
CA HIS A 79 -19.82 -3.29 -10.44
C HIS A 79 -21.02 -2.96 -9.54
N PRO A 80 -21.86 -1.97 -9.89
CA PRO A 80 -23.04 -1.63 -9.11
C PRO A 80 -23.97 -2.84 -9.02
N HIS A 81 -24.42 -3.16 -7.80
CA HIS A 81 -25.57 -4.03 -7.64
C HIS A 81 -26.78 -3.29 -8.21
N TYR A 82 -27.48 -3.89 -9.16
CA TYR A 82 -28.76 -3.37 -9.60
C TYR A 82 -29.84 -4.01 -8.74
N SER A 83 -30.68 -3.19 -8.12
CA SER A 83 -31.86 -3.68 -7.44
C SER A 83 -32.74 -4.48 -8.43
N PRO A 84 -33.67 -5.34 -7.97
CA PRO A 84 -34.63 -6.02 -8.84
C PRO A 84 -35.47 -5.07 -9.72
N ARG A 85 -35.45 -3.76 -9.41
CA ARG A 85 -36.13 -2.69 -10.15
C ARG A 85 -35.22 -1.97 -11.16
N GLY A 86 -33.96 -2.39 -11.30
CA GLY A 86 -32.99 -1.81 -12.22
C GLY A 86 -32.37 -0.49 -11.73
N GLU A 87 -32.56 -0.14 -10.46
CA GLU A 87 -31.92 1.04 -9.86
C GLU A 87 -30.48 0.68 -9.43
N PRO A 88 -29.48 1.51 -9.73
CA PRO A 88 -28.12 1.30 -9.24
C PRO A 88 -28.13 1.47 -7.72
N GLU A 89 -27.88 0.38 -6.98
CA GLU A 89 -27.59 0.48 -5.56
C GLU A 89 -26.20 1.08 -5.41
N HIS A 90 -26.15 2.25 -4.75
CA HIS A 90 -24.88 2.94 -4.48
C HIS A 90 -23.96 2.06 -3.63
N PHE A 91 -22.68 2.03 -4.01
CA PHE A 91 -21.63 1.30 -3.33
C PHE A 91 -21.45 1.76 -1.89
N LEU A 92 -22.01 0.99 -0.97
CA LEU A 92 -21.44 0.77 0.35
C LEU A 92 -21.44 -0.73 0.56
N TYR A 93 -20.37 -1.36 0.09
CA TYR A 93 -20.05 -2.71 0.51
C TYR A 93 -20.10 -2.74 2.04
N THR A 94 -20.98 -3.58 2.61
CA THR A 94 -21.21 -3.53 4.05
C THR A 94 -19.94 -3.94 4.77
N GLU A 95 -19.70 -3.38 5.95
CA GLU A 95 -18.52 -3.72 6.73
C GLU A 95 -18.52 -5.22 7.08
N GLU A 96 -19.71 -5.78 7.29
CA GLU A 96 -19.95 -7.19 7.55
C GLU A 96 -19.56 -8.07 6.36
N GLU A 97 -19.96 -7.70 5.14
CA GLU A 97 -19.55 -8.41 3.93
C GLU A 97 -18.03 -8.35 3.77
N LEU A 98 -17.44 -7.16 4.00
CA LEU A 98 -15.99 -6.99 3.92
C LEU A 98 -15.23 -7.87 4.89
N ILE A 99 -15.64 -7.86 6.16
CA ILE A 99 -15.05 -8.72 7.17
C ILE A 99 -15.22 -10.19 6.78
N SER A 100 -16.35 -10.57 6.16
CA SER A 100 -16.58 -11.92 5.65
C SER A 100 -15.56 -12.31 4.56
N HIS A 101 -15.35 -11.45 3.55
CA HIS A 101 -14.34 -11.71 2.51
C HIS A 101 -12.91 -11.72 3.04
N ILE A 102 -12.57 -10.83 3.96
CA ILE A 102 -11.24 -10.82 4.61
C ILE A 102 -11.00 -12.16 5.33
N ARG A 103 -11.94 -12.58 6.19
CA ARG A 103 -11.85 -13.86 6.91
C ARG A 103 -11.76 -15.05 5.97
N GLN A 104 -12.47 -15.00 4.85
CA GLN A 104 -12.42 -16.04 3.82
C GLN A 104 -11.03 -16.12 3.18
N LEU A 105 -10.43 -15.00 2.80
CA LEU A 105 -9.08 -14.93 2.23
C LEU A 105 -8.01 -15.41 3.24
N GLU A 106 -8.11 -14.97 4.49
CA GLU A 106 -7.20 -15.39 5.57
C GLU A 106 -7.24 -16.91 5.78
N THR A 107 -8.44 -17.45 5.96
CA THR A 107 -8.66 -18.88 6.21
C THR A 107 -8.24 -19.72 5.01
N SER A 108 -8.45 -19.23 3.79
CA SER A 108 -8.19 -20.00 2.57
C SER A 108 -6.71 -19.99 2.15
N PHE A 109 -5.99 -18.88 2.36
CA PHE A 109 -4.65 -18.69 1.77
C PHE A 109 -3.56 -18.26 2.75
N ILE A 110 -3.89 -17.59 3.85
CA ILE A 110 -2.89 -17.12 4.83
C ILE A 110 -2.61 -18.22 5.85
N HIS A 111 -3.64 -18.73 6.52
CA HIS A 111 -3.50 -19.76 7.55
C HIS A 111 -3.11 -21.14 6.99
N THR A 112 -3.33 -21.36 5.69
CA THR A 112 -3.04 -22.63 5.01
C THR A 112 -1.67 -22.64 4.33
N ALA A 113 -0.99 -21.48 4.25
CA ALA A 113 0.30 -21.36 3.58
C ALA A 113 1.37 -22.22 4.26
N LYS A 114 2.18 -22.92 3.46
CA LYS A 114 3.26 -23.78 3.94
C LYS A 114 4.61 -23.26 3.45
N SER A 115 5.58 -23.14 4.36
CA SER A 115 6.95 -22.69 4.05
C SER A 115 7.65 -23.57 3.01
N SER A 116 7.30 -24.86 2.94
CA SER A 116 7.81 -25.80 1.94
C SER A 116 7.10 -25.74 0.58
N HIS A 117 6.01 -24.98 0.46
CA HIS A 117 5.19 -24.91 -0.74
C HIS A 117 5.10 -23.47 -1.25
N LEU A 118 6.10 -23.07 -2.05
CA LEU A 118 6.26 -21.70 -2.54
C LEU A 118 5.00 -21.10 -3.20
N PRO A 119 4.20 -21.82 -4.03
CA PRO A 119 2.96 -21.27 -4.58
C PRO A 119 1.92 -20.88 -3.51
N SER A 120 1.88 -21.58 -2.37
CA SER A 120 0.98 -21.21 -1.27
C SER A 120 1.45 -19.97 -0.52
N ILE A 121 2.76 -19.78 -0.37
CA ILE A 121 3.32 -18.54 0.17
C ILE A 121 2.95 -17.38 -0.78
N TYR A 122 3.11 -17.57 -2.09
CA TYR A 122 2.75 -16.54 -3.07
C TYR A 122 1.26 -16.17 -3.01
N ALA A 123 0.38 -17.17 -2.96
CA ALA A 123 -1.06 -16.98 -2.77
C ALA A 123 -1.38 -16.22 -1.47
N SER A 124 -0.64 -16.50 -0.37
CA SER A 124 -0.80 -15.76 0.88
C SER A 124 -0.45 -14.27 0.73
N GLU A 125 0.60 -13.95 -0.03
CA GLU A 125 0.98 -12.54 -0.27
C GLU A 125 -0.01 -11.82 -1.19
N ILE A 126 -0.55 -12.50 -2.21
CA ILE A 126 -1.67 -11.97 -3.01
C ILE A 126 -2.85 -11.65 -2.09
N ALA A 127 -3.25 -12.60 -1.23
CA ALA A 127 -4.37 -12.41 -0.32
C ALA A 127 -4.15 -11.20 0.61
N ARG A 128 -2.93 -11.01 1.15
CA ARG A 128 -2.57 -9.84 1.96
C ARG A 128 -2.71 -8.53 1.19
N ILE A 129 -2.19 -8.45 -0.05
CA ILE A 129 -2.36 -7.26 -0.91
C ILE A 129 -3.84 -6.95 -1.10
N VAL A 130 -4.65 -7.97 -1.41
CA VAL A 130 -6.07 -7.80 -1.65
C VAL A 130 -6.79 -7.32 -0.40
N ILE A 131 -6.56 -7.94 0.77
CA ILE A 131 -7.13 -7.49 2.05
C ILE A 131 -6.84 -6.00 2.30
N LEU A 132 -5.57 -5.57 2.14
CA LEU A 132 -5.20 -4.17 2.33
C LEU A 132 -5.90 -3.24 1.32
N LYS A 133 -6.04 -3.66 0.06
CA LYS A 133 -6.80 -2.91 -0.96
C LYS A 133 -8.28 -2.79 -0.61
N LEU A 134 -8.88 -3.85 -0.08
CA LEU A 134 -10.27 -3.83 0.38
C LEU A 134 -10.46 -2.83 1.53
N TRP A 135 -9.50 -2.74 2.46
CA TRP A 135 -9.50 -1.71 3.51
C TRP A 135 -9.40 -0.29 2.95
N LEU A 136 -8.52 -0.07 1.98
CA LEU A 136 -8.43 1.25 1.32
C LEU A 136 -9.71 1.62 0.60
N ASN A 137 -10.37 0.65 -0.05
CA ASN A 137 -11.61 0.89 -0.80
C ASN A 137 -12.74 1.49 0.05
N ILE A 138 -12.78 1.20 1.35
CA ILE A 138 -13.78 1.78 2.26
C ILE A 138 -13.68 3.31 2.32
N GLN A 139 -12.46 3.85 2.32
CA GLN A 139 -12.21 5.30 2.41
C GLN A 139 -11.99 5.94 1.04
N TYR A 140 -11.38 5.18 0.14
CA TYR A 140 -10.95 5.60 -1.18
C TYR A 140 -11.52 4.64 -2.23
N PRO A 141 -12.83 4.74 -2.55
CA PRO A 141 -13.47 3.84 -3.51
C PRO A 141 -12.76 3.82 -4.87
N PHE A 142 -12.78 2.69 -5.58
CA PHE A 142 -12.13 2.54 -6.90
C PHE A 142 -12.89 3.26 -8.02
N THR A 143 -14.21 3.36 -7.88
CA THR A 143 -15.11 4.08 -8.77
C THR A 143 -15.53 5.36 -8.06
N GLY A 144 -15.69 6.48 -8.79
CA GLY A 144 -15.92 7.84 -8.25
C GLY A 144 -17.27 8.04 -7.54
N GLY A 145 -17.63 7.15 -6.62
CA GLY A 145 -18.76 7.29 -5.72
C GLY A 145 -18.48 8.34 -4.62
N PRO A 146 -19.53 8.76 -3.90
CA PRO A 146 -19.36 9.69 -2.79
C PRO A 146 -18.42 9.08 -1.75
N ALA A 147 -17.29 9.74 -1.51
CA ALA A 147 -16.44 9.39 -0.37
C ALA A 147 -17.28 9.47 0.91
N PRO A 148 -17.08 8.56 1.88
CA PRO A 148 -17.87 8.56 3.10
C PRO A 148 -17.77 9.92 3.81
N ASP A 149 -18.90 10.41 4.32
CA ASP A 149 -18.98 11.71 5.01
C ASP A 149 -18.03 11.83 6.22
N ARG A 150 -17.54 10.70 6.74
CA ARG A 150 -16.57 10.63 7.83
C ARG A 150 -15.50 9.59 7.56
N PRO A 151 -14.22 9.90 7.82
CA PRO A 151 -13.16 8.90 7.82
C PRO A 151 -13.48 7.83 8.86
N ARG A 152 -13.59 6.57 8.44
CA ARG A 152 -13.82 5.43 9.36
C ARG A 152 -12.53 4.93 10.00
N VAL A 153 -11.39 5.39 9.50
CA VAL A 153 -10.05 5.02 9.95
C VAL A 153 -9.18 6.26 9.98
N SER A 154 -8.17 6.32 10.86
CA SER A 154 -7.25 7.45 10.93
C SER A 154 -6.46 7.63 9.62
N LYS A 155 -6.10 8.88 9.31
CA LYS A 155 -5.22 9.24 8.19
C LYS A 155 -3.90 8.49 8.23
N GLU A 156 -3.33 8.34 9.42
CA GLU A 156 -2.08 7.61 9.64
C GLU A 156 -2.20 6.14 9.20
N THR A 157 -3.30 5.47 9.57
CA THR A 157 -3.56 4.09 9.16
C THR A 157 -3.80 3.97 7.66
N MET A 158 -4.44 4.94 7.02
CA MET A 158 -4.59 4.95 5.55
C MET A 158 -3.25 5.07 4.84
N LEU A 159 -2.40 6.01 5.27
CA LEU A 159 -1.05 6.16 4.73
C LEU A 159 -0.22 4.90 4.93
N ARG A 160 -0.24 4.31 6.14
CA ARG A 160 0.43 3.04 6.47
C ARG A 160 -0.05 1.89 5.59
N THR A 161 -1.36 1.78 5.37
CA THR A 161 -1.96 0.73 4.53
C THR A 161 -1.49 0.89 3.08
N ALA A 162 -1.53 2.11 2.54
CA ALA A 162 -1.10 2.41 1.18
C ALA A 162 0.39 2.08 0.94
N ILE A 163 1.29 2.49 1.83
CA ILE A 163 2.72 2.15 1.71
C ILE A 163 2.97 0.66 1.87
N SER A 164 2.23 -0.03 2.75
CA SER A 164 2.40 -1.48 2.97
C SER A 164 2.10 -2.28 1.70
N ILE A 165 1.09 -1.88 0.92
CA ILE A 165 0.78 -2.52 -0.37
C ILE A 165 1.94 -2.34 -1.36
N ILE A 166 2.50 -1.12 -1.43
CA ILE A 166 3.60 -0.79 -2.34
C ILE A 166 4.85 -1.63 -1.98
N GLU A 167 5.21 -1.68 -0.71
CA GLU A 167 6.37 -2.46 -0.24
C GLU A 167 6.17 -3.96 -0.42
N LEU A 168 4.94 -4.47 -0.20
CA LEU A 168 4.62 -5.87 -0.40
C LEU A 168 4.73 -6.26 -1.89
N ARG A 169 4.22 -5.41 -2.80
CA ARG A 169 4.41 -5.61 -4.24
C ARG A 169 5.89 -5.68 -4.61
N GLU A 170 6.71 -4.74 -4.12
CA GLU A 170 8.15 -4.72 -4.41
C GLU A 170 8.87 -5.96 -3.89
N ARG A 171 8.47 -6.47 -2.73
CA ARG A 171 9.01 -7.73 -2.19
C ARG A 171 8.66 -8.92 -3.08
N MET A 172 7.44 -8.92 -3.64
CA MET A 172 6.92 -9.97 -4.51
C MET A 172 7.49 -9.97 -5.94
N THR A 173 8.42 -9.06 -6.26
CA THR A 173 9.18 -9.05 -7.52
C THR A 173 10.66 -9.40 -7.35
N LYS A 174 11.11 -9.72 -6.13
CA LYS A 174 12.53 -9.97 -5.79
C LYS A 174 12.76 -11.35 -5.17
N ASN A 175 14.02 -11.74 -5.02
CA ASN A 175 14.47 -12.93 -4.29
C ASN A 175 13.80 -14.22 -4.82
N GLN A 176 13.16 -14.99 -3.94
CA GLN A 176 12.52 -16.28 -4.23
C GLN A 176 11.40 -16.21 -5.29
N TRP A 177 10.98 -15.01 -5.71
CA TRP A 177 9.92 -14.83 -6.70
C TRP A 177 10.43 -14.63 -8.14
N GLU A 178 11.70 -14.23 -8.30
CA GLU A 178 12.28 -13.76 -9.57
C GLU A 178 12.04 -14.75 -10.73
N ASP A 179 12.31 -16.03 -10.51
CA ASP A 179 12.29 -17.04 -11.57
C ASP A 179 10.90 -17.58 -11.94
N ARG A 180 9.86 -17.30 -11.14
CA ARG A 180 8.54 -17.95 -11.31
C ARG A 180 7.35 -17.01 -11.31
N PHE A 181 7.29 -16.09 -10.36
CA PHE A 181 6.08 -15.32 -10.08
C PHE A 181 6.28 -13.81 -10.19
N ALA A 182 7.53 -13.33 -10.22
CA ALA A 182 7.82 -11.91 -10.31
C ALA A 182 7.17 -11.26 -11.53
N TRP A 183 7.19 -11.92 -12.69
CA TRP A 183 6.53 -11.42 -13.91
C TRP A 183 5.03 -11.18 -13.70
N TRP A 184 4.34 -12.06 -12.96
CA TRP A 184 2.92 -11.90 -12.67
C TRP A 184 2.67 -10.71 -11.76
N THR A 185 3.43 -10.59 -10.67
CA THR A 185 3.36 -9.42 -9.79
C THR A 185 3.66 -8.13 -10.55
N ASP A 186 4.65 -8.17 -11.46
CA ASP A 186 5.11 -6.98 -12.15
C ASP A 186 4.08 -6.43 -13.15
N THR A 187 3.24 -7.31 -13.71
CA THR A 187 2.09 -6.88 -14.52
C THR A 187 1.03 -6.12 -13.72
N TYR A 188 1.03 -6.17 -12.38
CA TYR A 188 0.06 -5.39 -11.59
C TYR A 188 0.49 -3.95 -11.41
N VAL A 189 -0.37 -3.09 -11.92
CA VAL A 189 -0.27 -1.65 -11.82
C VAL A 189 -0.95 -1.19 -10.53
N GLN A 190 -0.17 -0.97 -9.47
CA GLN A 190 -0.69 -0.51 -8.17
C GLN A 190 -0.91 1.01 -8.13
N TRP A 191 -1.65 1.55 -9.11
CA TRP A 191 -1.88 3.00 -9.19
C TRP A 191 -2.70 3.53 -8.01
N HIS A 192 -3.65 2.73 -7.50
CA HIS A 192 -4.57 3.14 -6.44
C HIS A 192 -3.86 3.36 -5.09
N PRO A 193 -3.08 2.42 -4.54
CA PRO A 193 -2.28 2.67 -3.34
C PRO A 193 -1.32 3.87 -3.48
N LEU A 194 -0.72 4.06 -4.66
CA LEU A 194 0.14 5.20 -4.92
C LEU A 194 -0.64 6.53 -4.88
N ALA A 195 -1.81 6.59 -5.51
CA ALA A 195 -2.67 7.77 -5.48
C ALA A 195 -3.14 8.09 -4.06
N VAL A 196 -3.55 7.09 -3.29
CA VAL A 196 -3.95 7.24 -1.87
C VAL A 196 -2.78 7.76 -1.03
N ALA A 197 -1.58 7.18 -1.16
CA ALA A 197 -0.41 7.66 -0.44
C ALA A 197 -0.10 9.12 -0.76
N LEU A 198 -0.19 9.54 -2.02
CA LEU A 198 0.03 10.93 -2.42
C LEU A 198 -1.07 11.88 -1.92
N ALA A 199 -2.33 11.45 -1.90
CA ALA A 199 -3.44 12.23 -1.36
C ALA A 199 -3.26 12.44 0.16
N GLU A 200 -2.92 11.38 0.89
CA GLU A 200 -2.60 11.47 2.31
C GLU A 200 -1.39 12.38 2.57
N LEU A 201 -0.34 12.31 1.75
CA LEU A 201 0.85 13.19 1.85
C LEU A 201 0.56 14.66 1.49
N CYS A 202 -0.55 14.99 0.83
CA CYS A 202 -0.98 16.38 0.66
C CYS A 202 -1.50 16.99 1.97
N VAL A 203 -1.92 16.15 2.92
CA VAL A 203 -2.56 16.57 4.17
C VAL A 203 -1.65 16.29 5.37
N GLN A 204 -1.02 15.12 5.41
CA GLN A 204 -0.04 14.70 6.40
C GLN A 204 1.36 15.10 5.95
N THR A 205 1.90 16.15 6.55
CA THR A 205 3.18 16.75 6.13
C THR A 205 4.34 16.49 7.09
N GLU A 206 4.07 15.93 8.27
CA GLU A 206 5.05 15.73 9.34
C GLU A 206 4.90 14.35 10.01
N GLY A 207 5.99 13.84 10.60
CA GLY A 207 6.03 12.59 11.36
C GLY A 207 6.86 11.49 10.72
N GLU A 208 7.27 10.49 11.51
CA GLU A 208 8.12 9.39 11.04
C GLU A 208 7.48 8.57 9.92
N LEU A 209 6.16 8.39 9.97
CA LEU A 209 5.42 7.69 8.93
C LEU A 209 5.46 8.46 7.60
N VAL A 210 5.34 9.78 7.65
CA VAL A 210 5.43 10.65 6.46
C VAL A 210 6.81 10.53 5.82
N ASP A 211 7.87 10.55 6.62
CA ASP A 211 9.24 10.40 6.11
C ASP A 211 9.46 9.01 5.47
N LYS A 212 8.98 7.94 6.10
CA LYS A 212 8.99 6.58 5.52
C LYS A 212 8.20 6.52 4.22
N ALA A 213 7.01 7.12 4.19
CA ALA A 213 6.17 7.14 3.01
C ALA A 213 6.84 7.86 1.83
N TRP A 214 7.53 8.97 2.07
CA TRP A 214 8.31 9.64 1.02
C TRP A 214 9.40 8.76 0.43
N VAL A 215 10.13 8.00 1.25
CA VAL A 215 11.15 7.05 0.76
C VAL A 215 10.52 6.00 -0.16
N VAL A 216 9.40 5.42 0.25
CA VAL A 216 8.68 4.40 -0.54
C VAL A 216 8.14 4.98 -1.86
N VAL A 217 7.51 6.15 -1.79
CA VAL A 217 6.93 6.84 -2.97
C VAL A 217 8.02 7.24 -3.95
N GLU A 218 9.11 7.85 -3.49
CA GLU A 218 10.19 8.30 -4.38
C GLU A 218 10.93 7.14 -5.05
N ARG A 219 11.05 6.00 -4.35
CA ARG A 219 11.59 4.75 -4.93
C ARG A 219 10.65 4.15 -5.98
N THR A 220 9.34 4.19 -5.77
CA THR A 220 8.34 3.48 -6.59
C THR A 220 7.83 4.30 -7.78
N PHE A 221 7.80 5.62 -7.65
CA PHE A 221 7.25 6.51 -8.67
C PHE A 221 7.91 6.41 -10.05
N PRO A 222 9.25 6.24 -10.18
CA PRO A 222 9.91 6.12 -11.47
C PRO A 222 9.46 4.91 -12.29
N SER A 223 9.41 3.72 -11.68
CA SER A 223 8.96 2.49 -12.36
C SER A 223 7.46 2.53 -12.63
N SER A 224 6.67 3.11 -11.72
CA SER A 224 5.22 3.27 -11.88
C SER A 224 4.82 3.99 -13.18
N ARG A 225 5.68 4.89 -13.71
CA ARG A 225 5.46 5.56 -15.00
C ARG A 225 5.36 4.60 -16.18
N GLU A 226 6.12 3.51 -16.13
CA GLU A 226 6.23 2.55 -17.23
C GLU A 226 5.07 1.56 -17.22
N HIS A 227 4.53 1.28 -16.03
CA HIS A 227 3.46 0.31 -15.83
C HIS A 227 2.05 0.94 -15.82
N ILE A 228 1.86 2.18 -15.34
CA ILE A 228 0.51 2.78 -15.23
C ILE A 228 -0.05 3.25 -16.57
N ALA A 229 -1.12 2.58 -17.01
CA ALA A 229 -2.09 2.97 -18.05
C ALA A 229 -1.48 3.54 -19.34
N ASP A 230 -0.87 2.68 -20.15
CA ASP A 230 -0.50 2.97 -21.54
C ASP A 230 0.37 4.24 -21.70
N THR A 231 1.54 4.25 -21.04
CA THR A 231 2.61 5.27 -21.12
C THR A 231 2.25 6.66 -20.55
N ALA A 232 3.22 7.59 -20.55
CA ALA A 232 3.21 8.89 -19.88
C ALA A 232 2.02 9.84 -20.18
N LYS A 233 1.10 9.44 -21.07
CA LYS A 233 -0.09 10.15 -21.53
C LYS A 233 -1.42 9.53 -21.04
N GLY A 234 -1.40 8.43 -20.30
CA GLY A 234 -2.62 7.81 -19.75
C GLY A 234 -3.44 8.75 -18.85
N SER A 235 -4.76 8.59 -18.88
CA SER A 235 -5.73 9.38 -18.12
C SER A 235 -5.52 9.29 -16.60
N LEU A 236 -4.98 8.18 -16.09
CA LEU A 236 -4.66 8.00 -14.66
C LEU A 236 -3.32 8.63 -14.26
N TRP A 237 -2.31 8.60 -15.13
CA TRP A 237 -0.96 9.04 -14.76
C TRP A 237 -0.85 10.56 -14.58
N ARG A 238 -1.64 11.34 -15.32
CA ARG A 238 -1.64 12.80 -15.23
C ARG A 238 -2.16 13.30 -13.86
N PRO A 239 -3.32 12.83 -13.36
CA PRO A 239 -3.77 13.10 -12.00
C PRO A 239 -2.78 12.64 -10.92
N ILE A 240 -2.16 11.46 -11.06
CA ILE A 240 -1.13 10.99 -10.11
C ILE A 240 0.07 11.96 -10.06
N LYS A 241 0.56 12.43 -11.22
CA LYS A 241 1.61 13.48 -11.27
C LYS A 241 1.17 14.80 -10.66
N LYS A 242 -0.12 15.14 -10.73
CA LYS A 242 -0.68 16.35 -10.11
C LYS A 242 -0.68 16.20 -8.59
N LEU A 243 -1.13 15.06 -8.06
CA LEU A 243 -1.05 14.74 -6.64
C LEU A 243 0.39 14.80 -6.11
N LEU A 244 1.37 14.21 -6.82
CA LEU A 244 2.78 14.29 -6.41
C LEU A 244 3.28 15.74 -6.29
N ARG A 245 2.90 16.61 -7.24
CA ARG A 245 3.27 18.03 -7.20
C ARG A 245 2.66 18.74 -5.98
N LYS A 246 1.39 18.46 -5.68
CA LYS A 246 0.70 19.02 -4.51
C LYS A 246 1.32 18.53 -3.20
N ALA A 247 1.57 17.23 -3.07
CA ALA A 247 2.22 16.64 -1.89
C ALA A 247 3.61 17.25 -1.64
N ARG A 248 4.40 17.45 -2.70
CA ARG A 248 5.72 18.13 -2.60
C ARG A 248 5.60 19.58 -2.17
N ALA A 249 4.61 20.31 -2.70
CA ALA A 249 4.36 21.69 -2.31
C ALA A 249 3.96 21.79 -0.83
N ALA A 250 3.04 20.94 -0.37
CA ALA A 250 2.61 20.86 1.03
C ALA A 250 3.78 20.54 1.97
N ARG A 251 4.64 19.57 1.60
CA ARG A 251 5.87 19.26 2.37
C ARG A 251 6.82 20.45 2.44
N THR A 252 7.02 21.15 1.32
CA THR A 252 7.92 22.31 1.25
C THR A 252 7.40 23.45 2.14
N GLU A 253 6.10 23.73 2.10
CA GLU A 253 5.47 24.74 2.93
C GLU A 253 5.60 24.41 4.43
N ALA A 254 5.38 23.15 4.83
CA ALA A 254 5.55 22.71 6.22
C ALA A 254 7.01 22.88 6.68
N LEU A 255 7.99 22.52 5.85
CA LEU A 255 9.41 22.71 6.14
C LEU A 255 9.79 24.19 6.31
N LEU A 256 9.27 25.07 5.44
CA LEU A 256 9.50 26.51 5.55
C LEU A 256 8.89 27.09 6.84
N LYS A 257 7.64 26.72 7.18
CA LYS A 257 6.99 27.14 8.44
C LYS A 257 7.80 26.72 9.66
N ARG A 258 8.38 25.51 9.65
CA ARG A 258 9.26 25.03 10.72
C ARG A 258 10.55 25.86 10.84
N MET A 259 11.16 26.22 9.70
CA MET A 259 12.36 27.07 9.67
C MET A 259 12.05 28.49 10.19
N ASP A 260 10.93 29.08 9.79
CA ASP A 260 10.48 30.39 10.27
C ASP A 260 10.18 30.38 11.77
N PHE A 261 9.52 29.33 12.28
CA PHE A 261 9.26 29.17 13.71
C PHE A 261 10.58 29.02 14.49
N SER A 262 11.53 28.22 14.00
CA SER A 262 12.86 28.10 14.64
C SER A 262 13.69 29.39 14.60
N SER A 263 13.47 30.24 13.59
CA SER A 263 14.13 31.55 13.48
C SER A 263 13.51 32.57 14.44
N SER A 264 12.18 32.51 14.65
CA SER A 264 11.46 33.35 15.61
C SER A 264 11.75 33.00 17.08
N MET A 265 12.02 31.72 17.41
CA MET A 265 12.42 31.29 18.75
C MET A 265 13.89 31.62 19.10
N ASN A 266 14.70 32.05 18.13
CA ASN A 266 16.09 32.48 18.35
C ASN A 266 16.25 34.01 18.54
N LEU A 267 15.16 34.76 18.66
CA LEU A 267 15.19 36.17 19.02
C LEU A 267 15.05 36.33 20.55
N ASP A 268 16.11 36.03 21.28
CA ASP A 268 16.29 36.52 22.66
C ASP A 268 16.69 38.02 22.59
N PRO A 269 15.88 38.97 23.11
CA PRO A 269 16.31 40.35 23.23
C PRO A 269 17.13 40.51 24.52
N ALA A 270 18.31 41.09 24.36
CA ALA A 270 19.21 41.61 25.40
C ALA A 270 20.21 40.61 26.05
N ARG A 271 21.44 40.62 25.52
CA ARG A 271 22.59 40.99 26.35
C ARG A 271 23.47 41.98 25.60
N SER A 272 23.38 43.22 26.06
CA SER A 272 24.24 44.35 25.73
C SER A 272 25.72 43.96 25.85
N PHE A 273 26.44 44.09 24.74
CA PHE A 273 27.90 44.14 24.73
C PHE A 273 28.34 45.41 25.46
N ILE A 274 28.98 45.25 26.62
CA ILE A 274 29.86 46.26 27.22
C ILE A 274 31.18 45.54 27.51
N PRO A 275 32.31 45.94 26.89
CA PRO A 275 33.61 45.43 27.28
C PRO A 275 34.15 46.25 28.46
N PRO A 276 34.86 45.63 29.41
CA PRO A 276 35.87 46.36 30.15
C PRO A 276 37.27 45.80 29.96
N ALA A 277 38.20 46.74 30.06
CA ALA A 277 39.61 46.69 29.78
C ALA A 277 40.42 45.85 30.79
N MET A 278 41.64 45.54 30.35
CA MET A 278 42.74 44.96 31.10
C MET A 278 43.01 45.68 32.44
N ASN A 279 43.32 44.90 33.48
CA ASN A 279 44.37 45.26 34.42
C ASN A 279 45.00 44.01 35.06
N ASN A 280 46.33 43.96 34.98
CA ASN A 280 47.21 42.98 35.62
C ASN A 280 47.24 43.18 37.15
N MET A 281 47.37 42.09 37.92
CA MET A 281 48.57 41.75 38.73
C MET A 281 48.26 40.79 39.91
N ALA A 282 49.20 39.84 40.07
CA ALA A 282 49.66 39.17 41.29
C ALA A 282 49.01 37.84 41.79
N GLN A 283 49.89 36.84 41.82
CA GLN A 283 49.92 35.46 42.40
C GLN A 283 49.75 35.40 43.95
N PRO A 284 49.72 34.22 44.65
CA PRO A 284 50.22 32.90 44.25
C PRO A 284 49.37 31.65 44.60
N LEU A 285 49.80 30.54 43.98
CA LEU A 285 49.41 29.15 44.22
C LEU A 285 49.96 28.59 45.55
N GLN A 286 49.16 27.76 46.25
CA GLN A 286 49.66 26.72 47.16
C GLN A 286 48.91 25.39 46.99
N TYR A 287 49.65 24.42 46.44
CA TYR A 287 49.85 23.01 46.82
C TYR A 287 48.76 22.12 47.46
N GLY A 288 48.64 20.93 46.85
CA GLY A 288 48.46 19.62 47.50
C GLY A 288 47.19 18.87 47.05
N THR A 289 47.20 17.60 46.58
CA THR A 289 48.26 16.58 46.50
C THR A 289 47.78 15.43 45.59
N ASN A 290 48.70 14.86 44.79
CA ASN A 290 48.86 13.47 44.32
C ASN A 290 47.77 12.78 43.46
N GLN A 291 48.04 12.50 42.17
CA GLN A 291 48.78 11.34 41.57
C GLN A 291 47.87 10.11 41.41
N GLN A 292 47.84 9.34 40.31
CA GLN A 292 48.89 8.99 39.34
C GLN A 292 48.35 8.81 37.91
N MET A 293 49.23 9.12 36.96
CA MET A 293 49.22 8.63 35.57
C MET A 293 49.70 7.18 35.50
N ASN A 294 49.22 6.43 34.50
CA ASN A 294 50.13 5.74 33.59
C ASN A 294 49.47 5.48 32.21
N ILE A 295 50.25 5.69 31.15
CA ILE A 295 49.94 5.55 29.71
C ILE A 295 50.83 4.37 29.18
N PRO A 296 50.91 4.06 27.86
CA PRO A 296 49.96 3.54 26.85
C PRO A 296 50.35 2.11 26.33
N SER A 297 49.54 1.49 25.46
CA SER A 297 49.98 1.07 24.10
C SER A 297 48.94 0.22 23.31
N SER A 298 48.77 0.60 22.03
CA SER A 298 48.55 -0.24 20.83
C SER A 298 47.33 -1.17 20.70
N GLY A 299 46.47 -0.90 19.69
CA GLY A 299 45.38 -1.80 19.23
C GLY A 299 45.86 -2.88 18.23
N PRO A 300 45.03 -3.34 17.26
CA PRO A 300 43.60 -3.66 17.28
C PRO A 300 43.38 -5.19 17.16
N GLY A 301 42.31 -5.72 17.75
CA GLY A 301 41.95 -7.14 17.66
C GLY A 301 40.45 -7.34 17.81
N LEU A 302 39.71 -7.19 16.71
CA LEU A 302 38.31 -7.63 16.64
C LEU A 302 38.30 -9.15 16.60
N ALA A 303 38.18 -9.77 17.76
CA ALA A 303 37.73 -11.15 17.91
C ALA A 303 36.70 -11.15 19.05
N SER A 304 35.50 -10.64 18.76
CA SER A 304 34.33 -11.04 19.54
C SER A 304 33.70 -12.19 18.79
N GLN A 305 33.74 -13.38 19.39
CA GLN A 305 32.89 -14.51 19.00
C GLN A 305 31.46 -14.00 18.86
N TYR A 306 30.92 -14.09 17.64
CA TYR A 306 29.48 -14.01 17.46
C TYR A 306 28.92 -15.29 18.05
N ASP A 307 28.20 -15.16 19.15
CA ASP A 307 27.33 -16.21 19.65
C ASP A 307 26.21 -16.41 18.62
N THR A 308 26.33 -17.48 17.83
CA THR A 308 25.36 -17.82 16.78
C THR A 308 24.12 -18.54 17.34
N SER A 309 23.92 -18.55 18.66
CA SER A 309 22.82 -19.28 19.29
C SER A 309 21.57 -18.44 19.62
N SER A 310 21.53 -17.15 19.23
CA SER A 310 20.35 -16.30 19.46
C SER A 310 19.92 -15.43 18.27
N MET A 311 20.35 -15.72 17.04
CA MET A 311 19.69 -15.15 15.86
C MET A 311 18.41 -15.95 15.57
N ASP A 312 17.32 -15.51 16.18
CA ASP A 312 15.99 -15.97 15.81
C ASP A 312 15.66 -15.44 14.40
N PRO A 313 15.46 -16.30 13.39
CA PRO A 313 15.11 -15.86 12.04
C PRO A 313 13.70 -15.24 11.96
N SER A 314 12.89 -15.35 13.03
CA SER A 314 11.52 -14.81 13.10
C SER A 314 11.46 -13.28 12.99
N ILE A 315 12.53 -12.56 13.34
CA ILE A 315 12.59 -11.08 13.27
C ILE A 315 12.64 -10.57 11.81
N LEU A 316 12.93 -11.45 10.84
CA LEU A 316 12.81 -11.16 9.40
C LEU A 316 11.43 -11.52 8.83
N PHE A 317 10.59 -12.19 9.62
CA PHE A 317 9.27 -12.70 9.22
C PHE A 317 8.12 -12.19 10.07
N ASP A 318 8.33 -11.19 10.92
CA ASP A 318 7.20 -10.43 11.45
C ASP A 318 6.48 -9.78 10.26
N PRO A 319 5.23 -10.18 9.96
CA PRO A 319 4.41 -9.39 9.07
C PRO A 319 4.40 -7.97 9.65
N PRO A 320 4.31 -6.89 8.84
CA PRO A 320 3.77 -5.66 9.42
C PRO A 320 2.46 -6.13 10.05
N GLU A 321 2.39 -6.04 11.38
CA GLU A 321 1.37 -6.62 12.24
C GLU A 321 0.11 -6.74 11.39
N THR A 322 -0.39 -7.96 11.17
CA THR A 322 -1.75 -8.16 10.65
C THR A 322 -2.57 -7.14 11.39
N LEU A 323 -2.93 -6.05 10.68
CA LEU A 323 -3.19 -4.79 11.36
C LEU A 323 -4.17 -5.14 12.46
N ASN A 324 -3.75 -5.01 13.71
CA ASN A 324 -4.70 -4.83 14.79
C ASN A 324 -5.32 -3.49 14.44
N LEU A 325 -6.22 -3.47 13.45
CA LEU A 325 -7.20 -2.44 13.19
C LEU A 325 -8.12 -2.57 14.40
N ASP A 326 -7.60 -2.14 15.54
CA ASP A 326 -8.43 -1.68 16.61
C ASP A 326 -9.27 -0.58 15.97
N PHE A 327 -10.56 -0.88 15.80
CA PHE A 327 -11.59 0.12 15.55
C PHE A 327 -11.75 0.94 16.83
N GLY A 328 -10.64 1.47 17.34
CA GLY A 328 -10.59 2.22 18.57
C GLY A 328 -11.66 3.29 18.45
N MET A 329 -12.64 3.22 19.33
CA MET A 329 -13.68 4.23 19.51
C MET A 329 -13.06 5.52 20.07
N GLY A 330 -12.02 6.02 19.42
CA GLY A 330 -11.36 7.29 19.63
C GLY A 330 -11.60 8.15 18.39
N LEU A 331 -12.86 8.54 18.19
CA LEU A 331 -13.23 9.58 17.24
C LEU A 331 -12.41 10.83 17.54
N GLU A 332 -11.52 11.25 16.64
CA GLU A 332 -11.15 12.66 16.57
C GLU A 332 -12.41 13.44 16.19
N GLN A 333 -13.11 13.93 17.22
CA GLN A 333 -14.19 14.88 17.05
C GLN A 333 -13.61 16.19 16.56
N GLY A 334 -13.73 16.43 15.25
CA GLY A 334 -13.84 17.78 14.73
C GLY A 334 -12.72 18.23 13.80
N VAL A 335 -12.68 17.70 12.58
CA VAL A 335 -12.48 18.51 11.36
C VAL A 335 -13.18 17.76 10.20
N PRO A 336 -14.10 18.38 9.44
CA PRO A 336 -14.57 17.81 8.18
C PRO A 336 -13.34 17.52 7.30
N MET A 337 -13.19 16.27 6.86
CA MET A 337 -12.06 15.88 6.02
C MET A 337 -12.19 16.59 4.67
N GLU A 338 -11.19 17.36 4.27
CA GLU A 338 -11.11 17.89 2.91
C GLU A 338 -10.80 16.72 1.95
N TRP A 339 -11.86 16.02 1.52
CA TRP A 339 -11.83 15.04 0.43
C TRP A 339 -11.47 15.68 -0.93
N THR A 340 -11.15 16.98 -0.94
CA THR A 340 -10.89 17.79 -2.13
C THR A 340 -9.86 17.13 -3.05
N TYR A 341 -8.76 16.60 -2.51
CA TYR A 341 -7.72 15.99 -3.34
C TYR A 341 -8.11 14.68 -4.01
N TRP A 342 -8.85 13.80 -3.31
CA TRP A 342 -9.29 12.52 -3.87
C TRP A 342 -10.46 12.69 -4.84
N THR A 343 -11.42 13.54 -4.49
CA THR A 343 -12.54 13.90 -5.36
C THR A 343 -12.04 14.64 -6.61
N GLU A 344 -11.09 15.56 -6.47
CA GLU A 344 -10.44 16.23 -7.60
C GLU A 344 -9.65 15.22 -8.47
N PHE A 345 -8.94 14.27 -7.85
CA PHE A 345 -8.25 13.21 -8.58
C PHE A 345 -9.23 12.43 -9.47
N PHE A 346 -10.38 12.01 -8.94
CA PHE A 346 -11.38 11.30 -9.74
C PHE A 346 -12.06 12.16 -10.80
N ASN A 347 -12.36 13.42 -10.49
CA ASN A 347 -12.91 14.32 -11.49
C ASN A 347 -11.94 14.51 -12.66
N ASP A 348 -10.63 14.66 -12.36
CA ASP A 348 -9.61 14.78 -13.40
C ASP A 348 -9.47 13.51 -14.25
N THR A 349 -9.77 12.31 -13.72
CA THR A 349 -9.75 11.07 -14.52
C THR A 349 -10.98 10.92 -15.43
N GLN A 350 -12.14 11.45 -15.03
CA GLN A 350 -13.40 11.36 -15.79
C GLN A 350 -13.56 12.44 -16.88
N ILE A 351 -12.95 13.61 -16.71
CA ILE A 351 -13.04 14.70 -17.70
C ILE A 351 -12.42 14.31 -19.05
N GLU A 352 -11.45 13.40 -19.08
CA GLU A 352 -10.79 12.96 -20.32
C GLU A 352 -11.46 11.77 -21.02
N THR A 353 -12.34 11.03 -20.34
CA THR A 353 -13.07 9.89 -20.94
C THR A 353 -14.35 10.33 -21.66
N SER A 354 -14.82 11.56 -21.46
CA SER A 354 -15.91 12.14 -22.25
C SER A 354 -15.41 12.60 -23.64
N PRO A 355 -15.88 12.00 -24.75
CA PRO A 355 -15.65 12.59 -26.06
C PRO A 355 -16.42 13.90 -26.10
N GLY A 356 -15.67 15.02 -26.19
CA GLY A 356 -16.25 16.35 -26.24
C GLY A 356 -17.35 16.43 -27.28
N SER A 357 -18.53 16.87 -26.84
CA SER A 357 -19.63 17.32 -27.68
C SER A 357 -19.13 18.48 -28.55
N GLY A 358 -18.58 18.14 -29.72
CA GLY A 358 -18.28 19.10 -30.77
C GLY A 358 -19.60 19.62 -31.31
N THR A 359 -20.08 20.74 -30.77
CA THR A 359 -21.05 21.60 -31.46
C THR A 359 -20.35 22.18 -32.67
N GLY A 360 -20.43 21.48 -33.80
CA GLY A 360 -20.13 22.04 -35.10
C GLY A 360 -21.23 23.02 -35.47
N GLU A 361 -21.02 24.29 -35.15
CA GLU A 361 -21.74 25.38 -35.82
C GLU A 361 -21.36 25.35 -37.30
N SER A 362 -22.35 25.03 -38.14
CA SER A 362 -22.25 25.18 -39.58
C SER A 362 -22.40 26.67 -39.92
N THR A 363 -21.42 27.21 -40.64
CA THR A 363 -21.60 28.38 -41.52
C THR A 363 -21.39 27.95 -42.95
#